data_AF-A0A8J4E274-F1
#
_entry.id   AF-A0A8J4E274-F1
#
_cell.length_a   1.000
_cell.length_b   1.000
_cell.length_c   1.000
_cell.angle_alpha   90.00
_cell.angle_beta   90.00
_cell.angle_gamma   90.00
#
_symmetry.space_group_name_H-M   'P 1'
#
loop_
_entity.id
_entity.type
_entity.pdbx_description
1 polymer ?
#
loop_
_entity_poly.entity_id
_entity_poly.type
_entity_poly.pdbx_seq_one_letter_code
_entity_poly.pdbx_strand_id
1 'polypeptide(L)'
;MFVANGLQGRGIGRTMLNDLCAVAEQRRLTRVHVIAHPPAERFYLTCGARRIGHLPPAGRVTWTRPHLILNLPVTAGSDGGRPGSHRRVREEAEMNALTATISNRHVPHREYRMEEVVNDEAPDPALPPLVDRKTWEEAREALFAREKAHTREGDAIAAARRRLPMVEVDATIEVIGPDGPVTLLDVFEGRTQLIGYYHAWWPGKPAAEQCEGCTFFNSQVRELSYLHSRDITYATLCKGPYQESIRYRDFLGLDMPWYSVEKTAPRLLEGRDWQRHHLVCYVRDGSRVFETYYTGGRGVEVMTPTHGLLDMTVYGRQETWEESPDGWPQPWGSAHNPDVWRTNGRPIAQWSRIEAGRPDW
;
A
#
# COMPACT_ATOMS: atom_id res chain seq x y z
N MET A 1 -8.93 7.57 7.66
CA MET A 1 -10.35 7.97 7.61
C MET A 1 -11.15 6.68 7.41
N PHE A 2 -11.70 6.10 8.47
CA PHE A 2 -12.41 4.81 8.38
C PHE A 2 -13.87 5.05 8.01
N VAL A 3 -14.28 4.43 6.90
CA VAL A 3 -15.65 4.30 6.36
C VAL A 3 -16.25 5.57 5.72
N ALA A 4 -16.53 5.48 4.42
CA ALA A 4 -17.26 6.49 3.65
C ALA A 4 -18.61 6.82 4.30
N ASN A 5 -19.04 8.10 4.24
CA ASN A 5 -20.22 8.61 4.95
C ASN A 5 -21.51 7.81 4.69
N GLY A 6 -21.66 7.18 3.51
CA GLY A 6 -22.82 6.35 3.16
C GLY A 6 -22.82 4.94 3.76
N LEU A 7 -21.70 4.47 4.30
CA LEU A 7 -21.52 3.13 4.88
C LEU A 7 -21.47 3.15 6.43
N GLN A 8 -21.57 4.32 7.04
CA GLN A 8 -21.62 4.46 8.49
C GLN A 8 -22.94 3.88 9.03
N GLY A 9 -22.86 2.83 9.85
CA GLY A 9 -23.98 2.25 10.58
C GLY A 9 -24.63 0.98 10.02
N ARG A 10 -24.02 0.30 9.04
CA ARG A 10 -24.55 -0.96 8.48
C ARG A 10 -23.58 -2.16 8.54
N GLY A 11 -22.67 -2.18 9.52
CA GLY A 11 -21.67 -3.24 9.69
C GLY A 11 -20.90 -3.16 11.01
N ILE A 12 -19.59 -3.44 10.96
CA ILE A 12 -18.66 -3.61 12.09
C ILE A 12 -18.80 -2.60 13.24
N GLY A 13 -19.13 -1.34 12.95
CA GLY A 13 -19.30 -0.31 13.98
C GLY A 13 -20.44 -0.61 14.96
N ARG A 14 -21.54 -1.23 14.52
CA ARG A 14 -22.65 -1.66 15.40
C ARG A 14 -22.20 -2.82 16.28
N THR A 15 -21.48 -3.79 15.71
CA THR A 15 -20.92 -4.93 16.46
C THR A 15 -19.95 -4.46 17.53
N MET A 16 -19.00 -3.59 17.18
CA MET A 16 -18.04 -3.02 18.15
C MET A 16 -18.74 -2.23 19.27
N LEU A 17 -19.80 -1.48 18.94
CA LEU A 17 -20.56 -0.75 19.95
C LEU A 17 -21.34 -1.69 20.88
N ASN A 18 -21.92 -2.76 20.35
CA ASN A 18 -22.61 -3.78 21.14
C ASN A 18 -21.63 -4.50 22.08
N ASP A 19 -20.45 -4.89 21.58
CA ASP A 19 -19.41 -5.53 22.39
C ASP A 19 -18.92 -4.60 23.51
N LEU A 20 -18.72 -3.31 23.20
CA LEU A 20 -18.37 -2.31 24.20
C LEU A 20 -19.43 -2.20 25.31
N CYS A 21 -20.73 -2.23 24.94
CA CYS A 21 -21.82 -2.20 25.90
C CYS A 21 -21.85 -3.46 26.77
N ALA A 22 -21.67 -4.64 26.17
CA ALA A 22 -21.61 -5.90 26.90
C ALA A 22 -20.45 -5.94 27.91
N VAL A 23 -19.25 -5.47 27.52
CA VAL A 23 -18.11 -5.34 28.44
C VAL A 23 -18.38 -4.34 29.55
N ALA A 24 -19.03 -3.21 29.23
CA ALA A 24 -19.37 -2.20 30.23
C ALA A 24 -20.43 -2.71 31.23
N GLU A 25 -21.41 -3.49 30.78
CA GLU A 25 -22.40 -4.17 31.64
C GLU A 25 -21.74 -5.20 32.55
N GLN A 26 -20.83 -6.04 32.04
CA GLN A 26 -20.04 -6.99 32.84
C GLN A 26 -19.25 -6.28 33.95
N ARG A 27 -18.80 -5.06 33.67
CA ARG A 27 -18.08 -4.20 34.64
C ARG A 27 -19.01 -3.35 35.51
N ARG A 28 -20.33 -3.57 35.44
CA ARG A 28 -21.37 -2.84 36.20
C ARG A 28 -21.32 -1.33 35.99
N LEU A 29 -20.88 -0.88 34.81
CA LEU A 29 -20.95 0.52 34.43
C LEU A 29 -22.40 0.85 34.04
N THR A 30 -22.86 2.04 34.41
CA THR A 30 -24.24 2.47 34.15
C THR A 30 -24.39 3.32 32.89
N ARG A 31 -23.26 3.78 32.34
CA ARG A 31 -23.23 4.64 31.14
C ARG A 31 -21.90 4.57 30.41
N VAL A 32 -21.96 4.78 29.10
CA VAL A 32 -20.78 4.96 28.23
C VAL A 32 -20.81 6.37 27.65
N HIS A 33 -19.69 7.09 27.77
CA HIS A 33 -19.51 8.39 27.13
C HIS A 33 -18.83 8.22 25.76
N VAL A 34 -19.39 8.82 24.73
CA VAL A 34 -18.87 8.80 23.37
C VAL A 34 -18.50 10.23 22.97
N ILE A 35 -17.22 10.45 22.65
CA ILE A 35 -16.73 11.70 22.06
C ILE A 35 -16.49 11.41 20.58
N ALA A 36 -17.40 11.85 19.73
CA ALA A 36 -17.41 11.47 18.32
C ALA A 36 -16.80 12.55 17.41
N HIS A 37 -16.35 12.13 16.23
CA HIS A 37 -16.13 13.03 15.10
C HIS A 37 -17.49 13.50 14.56
N PRO A 38 -17.71 14.78 14.20
CA PRO A 38 -19.06 15.30 13.89
C PRO A 38 -19.84 14.49 12.83
N PRO A 39 -19.24 14.09 11.69
CA PRO A 39 -19.87 13.15 10.75
C PRO A 39 -20.42 11.84 11.34
N ALA A 40 -19.76 11.27 12.35
CA ALA A 40 -20.14 9.98 12.94
C ALA A 40 -21.26 10.10 13.98
N GLU A 41 -21.69 11.32 14.33
CA GLU A 41 -22.67 11.53 15.38
C GLU A 41 -24.01 10.85 15.10
N ARG A 42 -24.49 10.94 13.86
CA ARG A 42 -25.77 10.36 13.46
C ARG A 42 -25.83 8.86 13.71
N PHE A 43 -24.71 8.16 13.55
CA PHE A 43 -24.60 6.74 13.84
C PHE A 43 -24.82 6.43 15.34
N TYR A 44 -24.23 7.20 16.26
CA TYR A 44 -24.41 6.95 17.69
C TYR A 44 -25.83 7.27 18.15
N LEU A 45 -26.45 8.30 17.56
CA LEU A 45 -27.87 8.60 17.81
C LEU A 45 -28.79 7.44 17.37
N THR A 46 -28.54 6.83 16.21
CA THR A 46 -29.33 5.64 15.77
C THR A 46 -29.04 4.39 16.58
N CYS A 47 -27.98 4.39 17.39
CA CYS A 47 -27.67 3.34 18.35
C CYS A 47 -28.23 3.61 19.77
N GLY A 48 -29.03 4.67 19.94
CA GLY A 48 -29.66 4.99 21.23
C GLY A 48 -28.82 5.86 22.16
N ALA A 49 -27.69 6.40 21.68
CA ALA A 49 -26.98 7.43 22.43
C ALA A 49 -27.75 8.76 22.39
N ARG A 50 -27.65 9.55 23.46
CA ARG A 50 -28.20 10.91 23.54
C ARG A 50 -27.07 11.93 23.61
N ARG A 51 -27.21 13.04 22.89
CA ARG A 51 -26.27 14.17 22.99
C ARG A 51 -26.44 14.83 24.36
N ILE A 52 -25.32 15.09 25.03
CA ILE A 52 -25.29 15.82 26.31
C ILE A 52 -24.52 17.15 26.23
N GLY A 53 -23.79 17.39 25.15
CA GLY A 53 -23.09 18.63 24.93
C GLY A 53 -22.07 18.54 23.81
N HIS A 54 -21.15 19.48 23.81
CA HIS A 54 -20.01 19.52 22.91
C HIS A 54 -18.75 19.83 23.69
N LEU A 55 -17.64 19.21 23.28
CA LEU A 55 -16.32 19.52 23.76
C LEU A 55 -15.63 20.47 22.78
N PRO A 56 -15.02 21.57 23.25
CA PRO A 56 -14.27 22.47 22.38
C PRO A 56 -13.05 21.77 21.77
N PRO A 57 -12.43 22.36 20.73
CA PRO A 57 -11.13 21.95 20.22
C PRO A 57 -10.11 21.80 21.36
N ALA A 58 -9.30 20.75 21.32
CA ALA A 58 -8.25 20.52 22.32
C ALA A 58 -7.09 19.70 21.73
N GLY A 59 -5.86 20.12 22.02
CA GLY A 59 -4.65 19.47 21.54
C GLY A 59 -4.58 19.42 20.01
N ARG A 60 -4.40 18.22 19.45
CA ARG A 60 -4.34 17.99 17.98
C ARG A 60 -5.70 18.02 17.28
N VAL A 61 -6.81 18.13 18.02
CA VAL A 61 -8.16 18.20 17.44
C VAL A 61 -8.62 19.66 17.37
N THR A 62 -8.73 20.19 16.15
CA THR A 62 -9.02 21.61 15.87
C THR A 62 -10.51 21.93 15.73
N TRP A 63 -11.40 20.95 15.85
CA TRP A 63 -12.85 21.11 15.72
C TRP A 63 -13.61 20.71 16.99
N THR A 64 -14.83 21.23 17.12
CA THR A 64 -15.77 20.89 18.21
C THR A 64 -16.26 19.45 18.06
N ARG A 65 -16.30 18.70 19.16
CA ARG A 65 -16.68 17.28 19.17
C ARG A 65 -17.99 17.07 19.93
N PRO A 66 -19.02 16.43 19.33
CA PRO A 66 -20.23 16.06 20.06
C PRO A 66 -19.90 15.07 21.19
N HIS A 67 -20.49 15.32 22.35
CA HIS A 67 -20.42 14.45 23.53
C HIS A 67 -21.76 13.77 23.73
N LEU A 68 -21.77 12.44 23.61
CA LEU A 68 -22.96 11.63 23.74
C LEU A 68 -22.84 10.66 24.92
N ILE A 69 -23.98 10.23 25.45
CA ILE A 69 -24.10 9.18 26.46
C ILE A 69 -25.00 8.07 25.94
N LEU A 70 -24.59 6.82 26.14
CA LEU A 70 -25.44 5.65 26.04
C LEU A 70 -25.64 5.07 27.45
N ASN A 71 -26.89 5.00 27.89
CA ASN A 71 -27.24 4.44 29.20
C ASN A 71 -27.33 2.92 29.08
N LEU A 72 -26.74 2.21 30.03
CA LEU A 72 -26.81 0.75 30.09
C LEU A 72 -27.93 0.32 31.05
N PRO A 73 -28.67 -0.76 30.76
CA PRO A 73 -29.70 -1.27 31.64
C PRO A 73 -29.08 -1.67 32.99
N VAL A 74 -29.59 -1.07 34.06
CA VAL A 74 -29.27 -1.50 35.42
C VAL A 74 -30.07 -2.76 35.69
N THR A 75 -29.40 -3.90 35.86
CA THR A 75 -30.03 -5.12 36.38
C THR A 75 -30.37 -4.88 37.85
N ALA A 76 -31.61 -4.46 38.11
CA ALA A 76 -32.14 -4.31 39.46
C ALA A 76 -32.34 -5.69 40.09
N GLY A 77 -31.72 -5.90 41.25
CA GLY A 77 -32.11 -6.96 42.17
C GLY A 77 -33.56 -6.76 42.62
N SER A 78 -34.28 -7.87 42.73
CA SER A 78 -35.69 -8.02 43.13
C SER A 78 -36.14 -7.18 44.32
N ASP A 79 -37.31 -6.53 44.23
CA ASP A 79 -38.43 -6.77 45.15
C ASP A 79 -39.76 -6.14 44.69
N GLY A 80 -40.87 -6.62 45.24
CA GLY A 80 -42.23 -6.62 44.66
C GLY A 80 -43.06 -5.33 44.69
N GLY A 81 -44.13 -5.33 43.85
CA GLY A 81 -45.25 -4.37 43.93
C GLY A 81 -45.92 -4.02 42.58
N ARG A 82 -47.06 -4.65 42.28
CA ARG A 82 -48.06 -4.19 41.28
C ARG A 82 -49.00 -3.13 41.92
N PRO A 83 -49.86 -2.34 41.20
CA PRO A 83 -50.45 -2.62 39.87
C PRO A 83 -50.65 -1.42 38.89
N GLY A 84 -50.99 -1.74 37.63
CA GLY A 84 -52.02 -0.99 36.87
C GLY A 84 -51.65 -0.38 35.52
N SER A 85 -51.92 -1.08 34.41
CA SER A 85 -52.91 -0.64 33.39
C SER A 85 -52.89 -1.53 32.14
N HIS A 86 -54.06 -2.09 31.84
CA HIS A 86 -54.35 -3.04 30.78
C HIS A 86 -54.33 -2.36 29.39
N ARG A 87 -53.19 -2.43 28.69
CA ARG A 87 -53.18 -2.37 27.20
C ARG A 87 -52.03 -3.12 26.53
N ARG A 88 -51.01 -3.55 27.28
CA ARG A 88 -49.86 -4.35 26.78
C ARG A 88 -50.02 -5.88 26.84
N VAL A 89 -51.09 -6.39 27.46
CA VAL A 89 -51.20 -7.83 27.79
C VAL A 89 -51.56 -8.70 26.56
N ARG A 90 -51.96 -8.10 25.42
CA ARG A 90 -52.38 -8.88 24.24
C ARG A 90 -51.27 -9.09 23.19
N GLU A 91 -50.26 -8.22 23.12
CA GLU A 91 -49.12 -8.38 22.18
C GLU A 91 -47.96 -9.20 22.80
N GLU A 92 -47.80 -9.20 24.12
CA GLU A 92 -46.84 -10.07 24.82
C GLU A 92 -47.22 -11.56 24.76
N ALA A 93 -48.51 -11.89 24.61
CA ALA A 93 -48.98 -13.28 24.58
C ALA A 93 -48.63 -14.02 23.27
N GLU A 94 -48.66 -13.32 22.12
CA GLU A 94 -48.30 -13.92 20.82
C GLU A 94 -46.78 -14.04 20.64
N MET A 95 -45.99 -13.10 21.17
CA MET A 95 -44.53 -13.16 21.12
C MET A 95 -43.95 -14.21 22.08
N ASN A 96 -44.61 -14.46 23.23
CA ASN A 96 -44.19 -15.51 24.16
C ASN A 96 -44.51 -16.94 23.65
N ALA A 97 -45.55 -17.11 22.81
CA ALA A 97 -45.85 -18.41 22.19
C ALA A 97 -44.83 -18.78 21.10
N LEU A 98 -44.29 -17.81 20.35
CA LEU A 98 -43.23 -18.07 19.37
C LEU A 98 -41.88 -18.39 20.04
N THR A 99 -41.61 -17.78 21.20
CA THR A 99 -40.37 -17.97 21.96
C THR A 99 -40.33 -19.30 22.71
N ALA A 100 -41.49 -19.82 23.15
CA ALA A 100 -41.58 -21.11 23.86
C ALA A 100 -41.25 -22.33 22.98
N THR A 101 -41.46 -22.26 21.66
CA THR A 101 -41.11 -23.36 20.73
C THR A 101 -39.61 -23.44 20.46
N ILE A 102 -38.87 -22.33 20.60
CA ILE A 102 -37.42 -22.28 20.39
C ILE A 102 -36.66 -22.67 21.68
N SER A 103 -37.26 -22.46 22.86
CA SER A 103 -36.59 -22.59 24.15
C SER A 103 -36.52 -24.00 24.75
N ASN A 104 -37.07 -25.04 24.10
CA ASN A 104 -37.15 -26.40 24.68
C ASN A 104 -36.30 -27.47 23.99
N ARG A 105 -35.27 -27.09 23.22
CA ARG A 105 -34.15 -28.00 22.94
C ARG A 105 -33.02 -27.72 23.92
N HIS A 106 -33.00 -28.52 24.98
CA HIS A 106 -31.92 -28.61 25.94
C HIS A 106 -30.60 -28.91 25.21
N VAL A 107 -29.73 -27.92 25.08
CA VAL A 107 -28.31 -28.12 24.79
C VAL A 107 -27.60 -28.01 26.14
N PRO A 108 -26.96 -29.07 26.64
CA PRO A 108 -26.34 -29.02 27.95
C PRO A 108 -25.26 -27.94 27.99
N HIS A 109 -25.28 -27.11 29.04
CA HIS A 109 -24.24 -26.14 29.34
C HIS A 109 -22.93 -26.89 29.62
N ARG A 110 -22.03 -26.90 28.63
CA ARG A 110 -20.63 -27.25 28.84
C ARG A 110 -19.97 -26.04 29.49
N GLU A 111 -19.42 -26.19 30.70
CA GLU A 111 -18.51 -25.19 31.26
C GLU A 111 -17.44 -24.87 30.22
N TYR A 112 -17.44 -23.65 29.69
CA TYR A 112 -16.33 -23.17 28.87
C TYR A 112 -15.15 -22.90 29.81
N ARG A 113 -14.46 -23.97 30.18
CA ARG A 113 -13.02 -23.90 30.40
C ARG A 113 -12.46 -23.30 29.11
N MET A 114 -11.64 -22.26 29.18
CA MET A 114 -10.71 -21.98 28.08
C MET A 114 -9.77 -23.18 28.00
N GLU A 115 -10.25 -24.28 27.44
CA GLU A 115 -9.41 -25.19 26.71
C GLU A 115 -8.81 -24.30 25.63
N GLU A 116 -7.47 -24.17 25.65
CA GLU A 116 -6.74 -23.68 24.50
C GLU A 116 -7.40 -24.30 23.27
N VAL A 117 -7.91 -23.47 22.37
CA VAL A 117 -8.24 -23.94 21.02
C VAL A 117 -6.88 -24.23 20.38
N VAL A 118 -6.29 -25.35 20.77
CA VAL A 118 -5.21 -25.99 20.03
C VAL A 118 -5.93 -26.53 18.80
N ASN A 119 -5.70 -25.90 17.65
CA ASN A 119 -6.02 -26.58 16.40
C ASN A 119 -5.24 -27.89 16.43
N ASP A 120 -5.95 -29.03 16.44
CA ASP A 120 -5.35 -30.37 16.28
C ASP A 120 -4.72 -30.57 14.89
N GLU A 121 -4.93 -29.62 13.98
CA GLU A 121 -4.18 -29.54 12.73
C GLU A 121 -2.77 -29.00 13.02
N ALA A 122 -1.77 -29.78 12.63
CA ALA A 122 -0.40 -29.31 12.60
C ALA A 122 -0.35 -27.97 11.85
N PRO A 123 0.37 -26.96 12.36
CA PRO A 123 0.46 -25.66 11.70
C PRO A 123 0.93 -25.86 10.26
N ASP A 124 0.32 -25.12 9.33
CA ASP A 124 0.69 -25.14 7.92
C ASP A 124 2.23 -25.04 7.81
N PRO A 125 2.91 -26.00 7.16
CA PRO A 125 4.36 -25.97 7.03
C PRO A 125 4.85 -24.71 6.29
N ALA A 126 3.97 -24.03 5.55
CA ALA A 126 4.23 -22.74 4.93
C ALA A 126 4.05 -21.54 5.88
N LEU A 127 3.95 -21.74 7.20
CA LEU A 127 3.93 -20.65 8.18
C LEU A 127 5.17 -20.67 9.10
N PRO A 128 5.63 -19.50 9.57
CA PRO A 128 6.64 -19.44 10.62
C PRO A 128 6.19 -20.16 11.90
N PRO A 129 7.13 -20.69 12.69
CA PRO A 129 6.79 -21.36 13.95
C PRO A 129 6.08 -20.40 14.91
N LEU A 130 4.98 -20.88 15.52
CA LEU A 130 4.28 -20.15 16.57
C LEU A 130 5.11 -20.19 17.85
N VAL A 131 5.44 -19.01 18.38
CA VAL A 131 6.19 -18.83 19.63
C VAL A 131 5.55 -17.75 20.49
N ASP A 132 5.95 -17.66 21.76
CA ASP A 132 5.50 -16.56 22.61
C ASP A 132 6.09 -15.20 22.19
N ARG A 133 5.52 -14.12 22.73
CA ARG A 133 5.92 -12.75 22.41
C ARG A 133 7.40 -12.49 22.69
N LYS A 134 7.93 -13.03 23.78
CA LYS A 134 9.30 -12.77 24.24
C LYS A 134 10.30 -13.43 23.29
N THR A 135 10.08 -14.70 22.94
CA THR A 135 10.91 -15.40 21.95
C THR A 135 10.88 -14.71 20.60
N TRP A 136 9.70 -14.26 20.15
CA TRP A 136 9.58 -13.49 18.92
C TRP A 136 10.32 -12.15 18.97
N GLU A 137 10.23 -11.41 20.09
CA GLU A 137 10.93 -10.13 20.28
C GLU A 137 12.45 -10.31 20.25
N GLU A 138 12.98 -11.33 20.91
CA GLU A 138 14.40 -11.67 20.91
C GLU A 138 14.90 -11.99 19.49
N ALA A 139 14.17 -12.83 18.74
CA ALA A 139 14.51 -13.16 17.36
C ALA A 139 14.43 -11.94 16.43
N ARG A 140 13.40 -11.11 16.57
CA ARG A 140 13.23 -9.88 15.80
C ARG A 140 14.35 -8.88 16.09
N GLU A 141 14.75 -8.71 17.35
CA GLU A 141 15.86 -7.79 17.71
C GLU A 141 17.19 -8.25 17.12
N ALA A 142 17.45 -9.56 17.09
CA ALA A 142 18.64 -10.11 16.42
C ALA A 142 18.64 -9.79 14.91
N LEU A 143 17.50 -9.91 14.23
CA LEU A 143 17.37 -9.51 12.82
C LEU A 143 17.50 -8.00 12.64
N PHE A 144 16.85 -7.22 13.50
CA PHE A 144 16.84 -5.75 13.44
C PHE A 144 18.25 -5.17 13.50
N ALA A 145 19.16 -5.76 14.29
CA ALA A 145 20.56 -5.37 14.29
C ALA A 145 21.22 -5.49 12.90
N ARG A 146 20.91 -6.54 12.14
CA ARG A 146 21.38 -6.73 10.75
C ARG A 146 20.74 -5.72 9.80
N GLU A 147 19.45 -5.44 9.94
CA GLU A 147 18.75 -4.43 9.12
C GLU A 147 19.35 -3.04 9.34
N LYS A 148 19.69 -2.68 10.59
CA LYS A 148 20.39 -1.44 10.90
C LYS A 148 21.80 -1.41 10.32
N ALA A 149 22.52 -2.52 10.31
CA ALA A 149 23.82 -2.62 9.65
C ALA A 149 23.70 -2.42 8.13
N HIS A 150 22.71 -3.06 7.49
CA HIS A 150 22.43 -2.88 6.07
C HIS A 150 22.07 -1.42 5.73
N THR A 151 21.27 -0.77 6.58
CA THR A 151 20.94 0.67 6.42
C THR A 151 22.21 1.53 6.40
N ARG A 152 23.12 1.32 7.37
CA ARG A 152 24.38 2.06 7.46
C ARG A 152 25.31 1.79 6.28
N GLU A 153 25.34 0.55 5.78
CA GLU A 153 26.08 0.21 4.57
C GLU A 153 25.49 0.91 3.35
N GLY A 154 24.16 0.98 3.23
CA GLY A 154 23.48 1.78 2.22
C GLY A 154 23.88 3.26 2.27
N ASP A 155 23.96 3.84 3.46
CA ASP A 155 24.43 5.21 3.66
C ASP A 155 25.89 5.39 3.22
N ALA A 156 26.76 4.42 3.55
CA ALA A 156 28.16 4.41 3.14
C ALA A 156 28.32 4.30 1.61
N ILE A 157 27.56 3.42 0.96
CA ILE A 157 27.52 3.28 -0.51
C ILE A 157 27.01 4.57 -1.15
N ALA A 158 25.96 5.19 -0.61
CA ALA A 158 25.47 6.48 -1.10
C ALA A 158 26.55 7.57 -0.96
N ALA A 159 27.31 7.59 0.14
CA ALA A 159 28.45 8.48 0.29
C ALA A 159 29.57 8.19 -0.71
N ALA A 160 29.86 6.92 -1.01
CA ALA A 160 30.84 6.54 -2.03
C ALA A 160 30.41 6.99 -3.43
N ARG A 161 29.13 6.84 -3.80
CA ARG A 161 28.59 7.33 -5.08
C ARG A 161 28.80 8.84 -5.26
N ARG A 162 28.62 9.64 -4.20
CA ARG A 162 28.86 11.09 -4.23
C ARG A 162 30.34 11.47 -4.42
N ARG A 163 31.27 10.53 -4.23
CA ARG A 163 32.73 10.74 -4.40
C ARG A 163 33.27 10.18 -5.72
N LEU A 164 32.43 9.55 -6.55
CA LEU A 164 32.86 9.07 -7.85
C LEU A 164 33.30 10.23 -8.74
N PRO A 165 34.31 10.03 -9.61
CA PRO A 165 34.60 10.98 -10.67
C PRO A 165 33.42 11.05 -11.65
N MET A 166 33.30 12.17 -12.35
CA MET A 166 32.28 12.40 -13.37
C MET A 166 32.91 12.51 -14.75
N VAL A 167 32.15 12.16 -15.79
CA VAL A 167 32.57 12.27 -17.20
C VAL A 167 31.68 13.27 -17.92
N GLU A 168 32.28 14.15 -18.72
CA GLU A 168 31.53 15.14 -19.50
C GLU A 168 30.74 14.45 -20.61
N VAL A 169 29.47 14.86 -20.75
CA VAL A 169 28.56 14.40 -21.78
C VAL A 169 28.18 15.61 -22.63
N ASP A 170 28.12 15.42 -23.94
CA ASP A 170 27.70 16.47 -24.87
C ASP A 170 26.28 16.94 -24.53
N ALA A 171 26.19 18.12 -23.92
CA ALA A 171 24.95 18.74 -23.47
C ALA A 171 23.99 19.04 -24.64
N THR A 172 24.50 19.09 -25.87
CA THR A 172 23.74 19.39 -27.08
C THR A 172 23.14 18.15 -27.75
N ILE A 173 23.37 16.95 -27.19
CA ILE A 173 22.75 15.72 -27.69
C ILE A 173 21.24 15.91 -27.77
N GLU A 174 20.70 15.72 -28.96
CA GLU A 174 19.28 15.86 -29.25
C GLU A 174 18.48 14.68 -28.67
N VAL A 175 17.37 15.00 -28.02
CA VAL A 175 16.32 14.06 -27.63
C VAL A 175 14.98 14.58 -28.14
N ILE A 176 14.02 13.70 -28.40
CA ILE A 176 12.73 14.09 -28.96
C ILE A 176 11.71 14.19 -27.82
N GLY A 177 11.21 15.40 -27.57
CA GLY A 177 10.14 15.69 -26.61
C GLY A 177 8.79 15.92 -27.29
N PRO A 178 7.77 16.37 -26.51
CA PRO A 178 6.41 16.61 -27.02
C PRO A 178 6.34 17.64 -28.14
N ASP A 179 7.16 18.68 -28.05
CA ASP A 179 7.18 19.80 -29.00
C ASP A 179 8.30 19.65 -30.05
N GLY A 180 8.90 18.45 -30.15
CA GLY A 180 9.98 18.14 -31.08
C GLY A 180 11.35 18.03 -30.42
N PRO A 181 12.43 18.19 -31.21
CA PRO A 181 13.81 18.14 -30.73
C PRO A 181 14.13 19.13 -29.61
N VAL A 182 14.76 18.65 -28.55
CA VAL A 182 15.38 19.45 -27.48
C VAL A 182 16.75 18.88 -27.13
N THR A 183 17.58 19.63 -26.42
CA THR A 183 18.91 19.16 -26.01
C THR A 183 18.85 18.36 -24.71
N LEU A 184 19.87 17.56 -24.42
CA LEU A 184 20.03 16.90 -23.11
C LEU A 184 20.03 17.93 -21.97
N LEU A 185 20.58 19.12 -22.19
CA LEU A 185 20.54 20.20 -21.21
C LEU A 185 19.11 20.65 -20.88
N ASP A 186 18.20 20.66 -21.86
CA ASP A 186 16.80 21.06 -21.68
C ASP A 186 16.02 20.04 -20.85
N VAL A 187 16.41 18.75 -20.89
CA VAL A 187 15.81 17.67 -20.08
C VAL A 187 15.96 17.92 -18.58
N PHE A 188 16.91 18.75 -18.16
CA PHE A 188 17.04 19.15 -16.76
C PHE A 188 15.89 20.05 -16.29
N GLU A 189 15.09 20.64 -17.20
CA GLU A 189 14.00 21.57 -16.87
C GLU A 189 14.46 22.73 -15.96
N GLY A 190 15.69 23.20 -16.17
CA GLY A 190 16.31 24.28 -15.39
C GLY A 190 16.94 23.86 -14.05
N ARG A 191 16.82 22.59 -13.64
CA ARG A 191 17.42 22.07 -12.40
C ARG A 191 18.90 21.70 -12.56
N THR A 192 19.64 21.59 -11.46
CA THR A 192 21.07 21.22 -11.52
C THR A 192 21.34 19.74 -11.68
N GLN A 193 20.37 18.87 -11.38
CA GLN A 193 20.53 17.42 -11.43
C GLN A 193 19.45 16.74 -12.25
N LEU A 194 19.81 15.63 -12.90
CA LEU A 194 18.91 14.80 -13.70
C LEU A 194 19.11 13.32 -13.37
N ILE A 195 18.01 12.63 -13.11
CA ILE A 195 17.93 11.18 -13.11
C ILE A 195 17.24 10.76 -14.41
N GLY A 196 18.00 10.16 -15.32
CA GLY A 196 17.50 9.61 -16.58
C GLY A 196 17.23 8.11 -16.46
N TYR A 197 15.97 7.71 -16.55
CA TYR A 197 15.59 6.31 -16.67
C TYR A 197 15.51 5.92 -18.15
N TYR A 198 16.45 5.10 -18.61
CA TYR A 198 16.52 4.64 -19.99
C TYR A 198 15.61 3.43 -20.20
N HIS A 199 14.44 3.65 -20.78
CA HIS A 199 13.41 2.63 -20.99
C HIS A 199 13.73 1.82 -22.25
N ALA A 200 13.91 0.50 -22.10
CA ALA A 200 14.10 -0.41 -23.23
C ALA A 200 12.79 -0.57 -24.02
N TRP A 201 12.91 -0.70 -25.34
CA TRP A 201 11.77 -0.66 -26.26
C TRP A 201 11.91 -1.70 -27.38
N TRP A 202 10.80 -2.30 -27.81
CA TRP A 202 10.72 -3.19 -28.97
C TRP A 202 9.82 -2.52 -30.02
N PRO A 203 10.39 -1.91 -31.06
CA PRO A 203 9.61 -1.22 -32.08
C PRO A 203 8.54 -2.10 -32.72
N GLY A 204 7.32 -1.57 -32.84
CA GLY A 204 6.19 -2.24 -33.50
C GLY A 204 5.55 -3.37 -32.69
N LYS A 205 5.96 -3.56 -31.43
CA LYS A 205 5.34 -4.53 -30.52
C LYS A 205 4.15 -3.90 -29.79
N PRO A 206 3.05 -4.66 -29.58
CA PRO A 206 1.93 -4.17 -28.78
C PRO A 206 2.36 -3.89 -27.33
N ALA A 207 1.58 -3.08 -26.60
CA ALA A 207 1.84 -2.73 -25.21
C ALA A 207 2.15 -3.95 -24.32
N ALA A 208 1.48 -5.08 -24.54
CA ALA A 208 1.67 -6.33 -23.79
C ALA A 208 3.02 -7.03 -24.06
N GLU A 209 3.72 -6.69 -25.13
CA GLU A 209 5.01 -7.26 -25.54
C GLU A 209 6.18 -6.27 -25.36
N GLN A 210 5.92 -5.08 -24.79
CA GLN A 210 6.96 -4.14 -24.39
C GLN A 210 7.66 -4.57 -23.08
N CYS A 211 8.71 -3.84 -22.68
CA CYS A 211 9.63 -4.23 -21.60
C CYS A 211 8.87 -4.48 -20.31
N GLU A 212 8.75 -5.72 -19.87
CA GLU A 212 8.05 -6.04 -18.62
C GLU A 212 8.73 -5.38 -17.42
N GLY A 213 10.05 -5.54 -17.28
CA GLY A 213 10.81 -4.90 -16.22
C GLY A 213 10.66 -3.37 -16.25
N CYS A 214 10.74 -2.74 -17.42
CA CYS A 214 10.61 -1.30 -17.53
C CYS A 214 9.19 -0.82 -17.27
N THR A 215 8.19 -1.64 -17.60
CA THR A 215 6.79 -1.43 -17.26
C THR A 215 6.61 -1.48 -15.76
N PHE A 216 7.21 -2.46 -15.09
CA PHE A 216 7.20 -2.57 -13.63
C PHE A 216 7.88 -1.38 -12.98
N PHE A 217 9.19 -1.17 -13.23
CA PHE A 217 10.02 -0.15 -12.58
C PHE A 217 9.48 1.27 -12.81
N ASN A 218 9.14 1.63 -14.04
CA ASN A 218 8.72 3.01 -14.34
C ASN A 218 7.33 3.31 -13.78
N SER A 219 6.46 2.29 -13.65
CA SER A 219 5.14 2.46 -13.03
C SER A 219 5.20 2.73 -11.53
N GLN A 220 6.35 2.54 -10.88
CA GLN A 220 6.52 2.77 -9.45
C GLN A 220 6.83 4.24 -9.09
N VAL A 221 7.44 5.00 -9.99
CA VAL A 221 7.85 6.38 -9.72
C VAL A 221 6.66 7.32 -9.97
N ARG A 222 5.97 7.70 -8.89
CA ARG A 222 4.73 8.50 -8.96
C ARG A 222 4.80 9.86 -8.25
N GLU A 223 5.67 10.01 -7.26
CA GLU A 223 5.79 11.23 -6.46
C GLU A 223 7.15 11.90 -6.70
N LEU A 224 7.14 13.05 -7.37
CA LEU A 224 8.35 13.75 -7.79
C LEU A 224 8.69 14.97 -6.92
N SER A 225 7.77 15.44 -6.07
CA SER A 225 7.96 16.68 -5.29
C SER A 225 9.20 16.64 -4.40
N TYR A 226 9.53 15.48 -3.82
CA TYR A 226 10.74 15.30 -3.04
C TYR A 226 12.01 15.42 -3.88
N LEU A 227 12.03 14.89 -5.11
CA LEU A 227 13.16 15.08 -6.02
C LEU A 227 13.29 16.54 -6.44
N HIS A 228 12.18 17.17 -6.84
CA HIS A 228 12.15 18.58 -7.25
C HIS A 228 12.63 19.50 -6.12
N SER A 229 12.30 19.20 -4.86
CA SER A 229 12.75 19.98 -3.70
C SER A 229 14.26 19.89 -3.40
N ARG A 230 14.99 18.98 -4.07
CA ARG A 230 16.46 18.88 -4.04
C ARG A 230 17.07 19.20 -5.41
N ASP A 231 16.33 19.93 -6.24
CA ASP A 231 16.78 20.39 -7.54
C ASP A 231 17.19 19.25 -8.49
N ILE A 232 16.37 18.19 -8.49
CA ILE A 232 16.53 17.00 -9.34
C ILE A 232 15.31 16.86 -10.24
N THR A 233 15.52 16.70 -11.54
CA THR A 233 14.50 16.24 -12.50
C THR A 233 14.60 14.72 -12.65
N TYR A 234 13.47 14.02 -12.69
CA TYR A 234 13.40 12.62 -13.12
C TYR A 234 12.73 12.57 -14.49
N ALA A 235 13.40 11.99 -15.48
CA ALA A 235 12.87 11.87 -16.83
C ALA A 235 13.00 10.43 -17.33
N THR A 236 11.99 9.97 -18.07
CA THR A 236 12.10 8.74 -18.85
C THR A 236 12.67 9.07 -20.24
N LEU A 237 13.75 8.37 -20.58
CA LEU A 237 14.41 8.43 -21.88
C LEU A 237 14.15 7.10 -22.61
N CYS A 238 13.06 7.04 -23.37
CA CYS A 238 12.67 5.85 -24.10
C CYS A 238 13.54 5.63 -25.34
N LYS A 239 14.00 4.39 -25.54
CA LYS A 239 14.84 4.01 -26.69
C LYS A 239 14.03 3.75 -27.97
N GLY A 240 12.71 3.87 -27.89
CA GLY A 240 11.79 3.73 -29.01
C GLY A 240 11.37 5.06 -29.63
N PRO A 241 10.66 5.01 -30.78
CA PRO A 241 10.11 6.19 -31.43
C PRO A 241 9.21 7.00 -30.49
N TYR A 242 9.30 8.34 -30.56
CA TYR A 242 8.52 9.21 -29.69
C TYR A 242 7.00 8.98 -29.83
N GLN A 243 6.51 8.94 -31.07
CA GLN A 243 5.07 8.84 -31.36
C GLN A 243 4.45 7.52 -30.89
N GLU A 244 5.23 6.44 -30.85
CA GLU A 244 4.82 5.14 -30.34
C GLU A 244 4.88 5.12 -28.80
N SER A 245 6.04 5.51 -28.25
CA SER A 245 6.31 5.42 -26.81
C SER A 245 5.48 6.41 -25.97
N ILE A 246 5.08 7.55 -26.53
CA ILE A 246 4.26 8.52 -25.82
C ILE A 246 2.84 7.98 -25.55
N ARG A 247 2.26 7.21 -26.47
CA ARG A 247 0.99 6.52 -26.26
C ARG A 247 1.10 5.49 -25.15
N TYR A 248 2.24 4.81 -25.06
CA TYR A 248 2.53 3.89 -23.98
C TYR A 248 2.65 4.58 -22.61
N ARG A 249 3.28 5.77 -22.57
CA ARG A 249 3.29 6.64 -21.38
C ARG A 249 1.85 6.97 -20.95
N ASP A 250 1.01 7.40 -21.89
CA ASP A 250 -0.38 7.76 -21.63
C ASP A 250 -1.22 6.56 -21.16
N PHE A 251 -1.05 5.41 -21.80
CA PHE A 251 -1.67 4.14 -21.44
C PHE A 251 -1.33 3.75 -20.00
N LEU A 252 -0.04 3.76 -19.64
CA LEU A 252 0.42 3.48 -18.28
C LEU A 252 0.07 4.58 -17.28
N GLY A 253 -0.40 5.74 -17.76
CA GLY A 253 -0.73 6.91 -16.97
C GLY A 253 0.48 7.43 -16.23
N LEU A 254 1.61 7.55 -16.91
CA LEU A 254 2.84 8.10 -16.35
C LEU A 254 2.88 9.61 -16.63
N ASP A 255 3.21 10.40 -15.60
CA ASP A 255 3.14 11.87 -15.66
C ASP A 255 4.51 12.55 -15.66
N MET A 256 5.61 11.79 -15.49
CA MET A 256 6.95 12.36 -15.54
C MET A 256 7.34 12.78 -16.97
N PRO A 257 8.32 13.68 -17.13
CA PRO A 257 8.90 14.01 -18.42
C PRO A 257 9.31 12.76 -19.21
N TRP A 258 8.91 12.72 -20.48
CA TRP A 258 9.13 11.58 -21.38
C TRP A 258 9.73 12.06 -22.68
N TYR A 259 10.89 11.49 -23.03
CA TYR A 259 11.60 11.80 -24.26
C TYR A 259 11.98 10.52 -24.99
N SER A 260 12.13 10.60 -26.30
CA SER A 260 12.72 9.54 -27.12
C SER A 260 14.20 9.83 -27.35
N VAL A 261 15.02 8.82 -27.09
CA VAL A 261 16.46 8.77 -27.36
C VAL A 261 16.78 7.73 -28.43
N GLU A 262 15.82 7.28 -29.23
CA GLU A 262 16.00 6.24 -30.28
C GLU A 262 17.30 6.44 -31.10
N LYS A 263 17.54 7.66 -31.58
CA LYS A 263 18.70 7.99 -32.42
C LYS A 263 19.99 8.26 -31.64
N THR A 264 19.88 8.60 -30.37
CA THR A 264 21.00 9.11 -29.55
C THR A 264 21.40 8.20 -28.39
N ALA A 265 20.62 7.15 -28.11
CA ALA A 265 20.89 6.17 -27.07
C ALA A 265 22.29 5.51 -27.18
N PRO A 266 22.82 5.17 -28.38
CA PRO A 266 24.18 4.62 -28.47
C PRO A 266 25.27 5.58 -27.99
N ARG A 267 25.06 6.90 -28.13
CA ARG A 267 25.98 7.93 -27.63
C ARG A 267 25.80 8.17 -26.14
N LEU A 268 24.56 8.20 -25.66
CA LEU A 268 24.22 8.42 -24.24
C LEU A 268 24.56 7.22 -23.34
N LEU A 269 24.66 6.03 -23.91
CA LEU A 269 24.93 4.77 -23.21
C LEU A 269 26.19 4.08 -23.75
N GLU A 270 27.17 4.87 -24.18
CA GLU A 270 28.43 4.35 -24.72
C GLU A 270 29.06 3.31 -23.77
N GLY A 271 29.48 2.17 -24.34
CA GLY A 271 30.06 1.05 -23.59
C GLY A 271 29.06 0.21 -22.79
N ARG A 272 27.74 0.41 -22.96
CA ARG A 272 26.69 -0.33 -22.23
C ARG A 272 25.80 -1.14 -23.17
N ASP A 273 25.13 -2.13 -22.60
CA ASP A 273 24.12 -2.91 -23.32
C ASP A 273 22.87 -2.05 -23.55
N TRP A 274 22.80 -1.42 -24.73
CA TRP A 274 21.70 -0.54 -25.10
C TRP A 274 20.34 -1.25 -25.15
N GLN A 275 20.25 -2.59 -25.13
CA GLN A 275 18.98 -3.30 -25.10
C GLN A 275 18.37 -3.35 -23.69
N ARG A 276 19.16 -3.11 -22.65
CA ARG A 276 18.70 -3.16 -21.24
C ARG A 276 18.26 -1.80 -20.73
N HIS A 277 17.47 -1.80 -19.67
CA HIS A 277 17.15 -0.56 -18.96
C HIS A 277 18.34 -0.08 -18.11
N HIS A 278 18.46 1.23 -17.96
CA HIS A 278 19.47 1.85 -17.09
C HIS A 278 18.87 3.00 -16.28
N LEU A 279 19.43 3.21 -15.10
CA LEU A 279 19.22 4.42 -14.33
C LEU A 279 20.52 5.20 -14.30
N VAL A 280 20.52 6.42 -14.82
CA VAL A 280 21.72 7.26 -14.96
C VAL A 280 21.52 8.59 -14.26
N CYS A 281 22.54 9.04 -13.52
CA CYS A 281 22.53 10.28 -12.77
C CYS A 281 23.48 11.29 -13.39
N TYR A 282 22.98 12.49 -13.65
CA TYR A 282 23.72 13.60 -14.23
C TYR A 282 23.69 14.83 -13.32
N VAL A 283 24.73 15.65 -13.44
CA VAL A 283 24.78 17.00 -12.88
C VAL A 283 25.14 17.98 -14.00
N ARG A 284 24.65 19.22 -13.93
CA ARG A 284 25.07 20.30 -14.81
C ARG A 284 25.81 21.40 -14.07
N ASP A 285 26.80 21.98 -14.74
CA ASP A 285 27.47 23.22 -14.34
C ASP A 285 27.35 24.22 -15.49
N GLY A 286 26.49 25.23 -15.31
CA GLY A 286 26.10 26.11 -16.41
C GLY A 286 25.48 25.33 -17.57
N SER A 287 26.12 25.37 -18.74
CA SER A 287 25.72 24.66 -19.96
C SER A 287 26.42 23.31 -20.16
N ARG A 288 27.29 22.90 -19.23
CA ARG A 288 28.02 21.63 -19.31
C ARG A 288 27.28 20.56 -18.53
N VAL A 289 27.24 19.35 -19.07
CA VAL A 289 26.56 18.20 -18.45
C VAL A 289 27.59 17.13 -18.15
N PHE A 290 27.48 16.51 -16.99
CA PHE A 290 28.35 15.42 -16.55
C PHE A 290 27.54 14.24 -16.07
N GLU A 291 27.92 13.04 -16.51
CA GLU A 291 27.44 11.82 -15.89
C GLU A 291 28.24 11.52 -14.61
N THR A 292 27.54 11.23 -13.52
CA THR A 292 28.13 11.01 -12.19
C THR A 292 28.02 9.55 -11.72
N TYR A 293 27.00 8.84 -12.19
CA TYR A 293 26.74 7.45 -11.80
C TYR A 293 25.75 6.79 -12.76
N TYR A 294 25.83 5.47 -12.91
CA TYR A 294 24.77 4.68 -13.50
C TYR A 294 24.64 3.29 -12.86
N THR A 295 23.48 2.67 -13.07
CA THR A 295 23.24 1.28 -12.71
C THR A 295 22.23 0.62 -13.67
N GLY A 296 22.10 -0.70 -13.58
CA GLY A 296 21.20 -1.53 -14.39
C GLY A 296 20.82 -2.81 -13.66
N GLY A 297 19.97 -3.63 -14.28
CA GLY A 297 19.46 -4.87 -13.66
C GLY A 297 18.82 -4.59 -12.29
N ARG A 298 19.16 -5.40 -11.28
CA ARG A 298 18.64 -5.25 -9.90
C ARG A 298 19.02 -3.92 -9.23
N GLY A 299 20.01 -3.18 -9.73
CA GLY A 299 20.32 -1.85 -9.20
C GLY A 299 19.19 -0.83 -9.38
N VAL A 300 18.27 -1.08 -10.31
CA VAL A 300 17.08 -0.25 -10.57
C VAL A 300 15.97 -0.48 -9.53
N GLU A 301 16.07 -1.51 -8.67
CA GLU A 301 15.13 -1.76 -7.56
C GLU A 301 15.04 -0.59 -6.58
N VAL A 302 15.98 0.36 -6.59
CA VAL A 302 15.84 1.63 -5.84
C VAL A 302 14.55 2.40 -6.20
N MET A 303 14.01 2.18 -7.40
CA MET A 303 12.75 2.78 -7.85
C MET A 303 11.51 2.03 -7.34
N THR A 304 11.65 0.87 -6.67
CA THR A 304 10.53 -0.05 -6.43
C THR A 304 10.13 -0.15 -4.95
N PRO A 305 9.11 0.59 -4.51
CA PRO A 305 8.53 0.37 -3.19
C PRO A 305 7.84 -1.00 -3.10
N THR A 306 7.31 -1.52 -4.21
CA THR A 306 6.62 -2.83 -4.24
C THR A 306 7.52 -3.96 -3.75
N HIS A 307 8.75 -4.07 -4.25
CA HIS A 307 9.70 -5.08 -3.78
C HIS A 307 10.04 -4.92 -2.30
N GLY A 308 10.37 -3.70 -1.89
CA GLY A 308 10.67 -3.42 -0.49
C GLY A 308 9.49 -3.73 0.44
N LEU A 309 8.24 -3.63 -0.01
CA LEU A 309 7.06 -3.99 0.78
C LEU A 309 6.79 -5.51 0.77
N LEU A 310 6.99 -6.19 -0.36
CA LEU A 310 6.86 -7.65 -0.46
C LEU A 310 7.87 -8.35 0.46
N ASP A 311 9.12 -7.88 0.47
CA ASP A 311 10.21 -8.40 1.32
C ASP A 311 9.91 -8.27 2.83
N MET A 312 8.96 -7.41 3.23
CA MET A 312 8.50 -7.28 4.62
C MET A 312 7.40 -8.26 5.01
N THR A 313 6.84 -8.99 4.04
CA THR A 313 5.77 -9.96 4.26
C THR A 313 6.33 -11.35 4.45
N VAL A 314 5.55 -12.22 5.11
CA VAL A 314 5.99 -13.59 5.37
C VAL A 314 6.39 -14.30 4.08
N TYR A 315 5.64 -14.19 2.98
CA TYR A 315 5.97 -14.93 1.76
C TYR A 315 6.97 -14.24 0.83
N GLY A 316 7.49 -13.08 1.21
CA GLY A 316 8.44 -12.34 0.38
C GLY A 316 7.87 -11.99 -0.99
N ARG A 317 8.70 -12.09 -2.03
CA ARG A 317 8.30 -11.85 -3.43
C ARG A 317 7.67 -13.08 -4.07
N GLN A 318 7.87 -14.25 -3.47
CA GLN A 318 7.37 -15.55 -3.95
C GLN A 318 8.00 -15.95 -5.30
N GLU A 319 9.25 -15.52 -5.54
CA GLU A 319 10.00 -15.78 -6.77
C GLU A 319 10.94 -16.98 -6.60
N THR A 320 11.13 -17.81 -7.63
CA THR A 320 11.91 -19.06 -7.54
C THR A 320 13.41 -18.89 -7.27
N TRP A 321 13.96 -17.68 -7.44
CA TRP A 321 15.35 -17.39 -7.07
C TRP A 321 15.49 -16.92 -5.62
N GLU A 322 14.39 -16.57 -4.96
CA GLU A 322 14.37 -16.11 -3.58
C GLU A 322 14.77 -17.24 -2.63
N GLU A 323 15.58 -16.94 -1.62
CA GLU A 323 15.84 -17.88 -0.54
C GLU A 323 14.64 -17.87 0.43
N SER A 324 13.75 -18.84 0.29
CA SER A 324 12.61 -19.04 1.18
C SER A 324 12.71 -20.38 1.91
N PRO A 325 12.20 -20.50 3.14
CA PRO A 325 12.11 -21.78 3.84
C PRO A 325 11.38 -22.86 3.02
N ASP A 326 11.73 -24.11 3.27
CA ASP A 326 11.11 -25.26 2.60
C ASP A 326 9.57 -25.22 2.75
N GLY A 327 8.87 -25.48 1.64
CA GLY A 327 7.41 -25.50 1.60
C GLY A 327 6.75 -24.13 1.40
N TRP A 328 7.51 -23.03 1.40
CA TRP A 328 6.95 -21.70 1.15
C TRP A 328 6.58 -21.50 -0.32
N PRO A 329 5.45 -20.81 -0.61
CA PRO A 329 4.97 -20.65 -1.97
C PRO A 329 5.92 -19.78 -2.81
N GLN A 330 6.43 -20.33 -3.90
CA GLN A 330 7.19 -19.60 -4.91
C GLN A 330 6.65 -19.84 -6.33
N PRO A 331 5.38 -19.50 -6.60
CA PRO A 331 4.80 -19.71 -7.92
C PRO A 331 5.52 -18.93 -9.02
N TRP A 332 6.10 -17.76 -8.74
CA TRP A 332 6.66 -16.86 -9.75
C TRP A 332 8.06 -17.28 -10.20
N GLY A 333 8.28 -17.44 -11.49
CA GLY A 333 9.50 -18.01 -12.05
C GLY A 333 9.53 -19.55 -12.05
N SER A 334 8.42 -20.21 -11.75
CA SER A 334 8.28 -21.67 -11.85
C SER A 334 7.91 -22.08 -13.29
N ALA A 335 7.93 -23.38 -13.60
CA ALA A 335 7.46 -23.87 -14.91
C ALA A 335 6.00 -23.50 -15.21
N HIS A 336 5.15 -23.35 -14.18
CA HIS A 336 3.73 -23.01 -14.31
C HIS A 336 3.49 -21.51 -14.42
N ASN A 337 4.42 -20.69 -13.93
CA ASN A 337 4.37 -19.24 -14.04
C ASN A 337 5.80 -18.71 -14.25
N PRO A 338 6.34 -18.82 -15.47
CA PRO A 338 7.75 -18.56 -15.76
C PRO A 338 8.10 -17.08 -15.74
N ASP A 339 7.11 -16.19 -15.75
CA ASP A 339 7.29 -14.75 -15.85
C ASP A 339 6.82 -14.07 -14.56
N VAL A 340 7.79 -13.55 -13.80
CA VAL A 340 7.54 -12.90 -12.51
C VAL A 340 6.74 -11.59 -12.64
N TRP A 341 6.62 -11.04 -13.85
CA TRP A 341 5.99 -9.75 -14.12
C TRP A 341 4.62 -9.87 -14.78
N ARG A 342 4.16 -11.07 -15.14
CA ARG A 342 2.93 -11.27 -15.91
C ARG A 342 1.84 -12.00 -15.14
N THR A 343 0.62 -11.58 -15.40
CA THR A 343 -0.58 -12.39 -15.13
C THR A 343 -1.48 -12.35 -16.35
N ASN A 344 -2.16 -13.47 -16.63
CA ASN A 344 -3.12 -13.57 -17.73
C ASN A 344 -2.56 -13.07 -19.08
N GLY A 345 -1.28 -13.33 -19.35
CA GLY A 345 -0.62 -12.99 -20.60
C GLY A 345 -0.22 -11.53 -20.78
N ARG A 346 -0.32 -10.65 -19.76
CA ARG A 346 0.14 -9.25 -19.84
C ARG A 346 0.94 -8.84 -18.59
N PRO A 347 1.81 -7.82 -18.69
CA PRO A 347 2.49 -7.28 -17.51
C PRO A 347 1.48 -6.81 -16.45
N ILE A 348 1.70 -7.19 -15.18
CA ILE A 348 0.76 -6.98 -14.07
C ILE A 348 0.33 -5.51 -13.95
N ALA A 349 1.28 -4.58 -14.10
CA ALA A 349 1.03 -3.15 -13.97
C ALA A 349 0.04 -2.58 -15.02
N GLN A 350 -0.21 -3.30 -16.11
CA GLN A 350 -1.10 -2.87 -17.18
C GLN A 350 -2.59 -3.13 -16.87
N TRP A 351 -2.92 -4.11 -16.02
CA TRP A 351 -4.32 -4.51 -15.78
C TRP A 351 -5.19 -3.38 -15.25
N SER A 352 -4.72 -2.68 -14.21
CA SER A 352 -5.44 -1.54 -13.64
C SER A 352 -5.69 -0.40 -14.65
N ARG A 353 -4.91 -0.32 -15.74
CA ARG A 353 -5.06 0.68 -16.81
C ARG A 353 -6.15 0.27 -17.79
N ILE A 354 -6.17 -1.01 -18.15
CA ILE A 354 -7.23 -1.61 -18.98
C ILE A 354 -8.59 -1.53 -18.25
N GLU A 355 -8.63 -1.89 -16.97
CA GLU A 355 -9.85 -1.81 -16.15
C GLU A 355 -10.38 -0.37 -16.05
N ALA A 356 -9.48 0.62 -16.08
CA ALA A 356 -9.83 2.03 -16.15
C ALA A 356 -10.21 2.53 -17.56
N GLY A 357 -10.26 1.64 -18.56
CA GLY A 357 -10.64 1.95 -19.94
C GLY A 357 -9.57 2.73 -20.73
N ARG A 358 -8.30 2.70 -20.30
CA ARG A 358 -7.22 3.36 -21.04
C ARG A 358 -6.88 2.58 -22.31
N PRO A 359 -6.78 3.24 -23.47
CA PRO A 359 -6.40 2.58 -24.71
C PRO A 359 -4.93 2.11 -24.66
N ASP A 360 -4.68 0.90 -25.15
CA ASP A 360 -3.36 0.25 -25.19
C ASP A 360 -2.79 0.12 -26.63
N TRP A 361 -3.39 0.85 -27.59
CA TRP A 361 -3.13 0.79 -29.04
C TRP A 361 -2.33 1.98 -29.59
#